data_AF-A0A6J7E6V9-F1
#
_entry.id   AF-A0A6J7E6V9-F1
#
_cell.length_a   1.000
_cell.length_b   1.000
_cell.length_c   1.000
_cell.angle_alpha   90.00
_cell.angle_beta   90.00
_cell.angle_gamma   90.00
#
_symmetry.space_group_name_H-M   'P 1'
#
loop_
_entity.id
_entity.type
_entity.pdbx_description
1 polymer ?
#
loop_
_entity_poly.entity_id
_entity_poly.type
_entity_poly.pdbx_seq_one_letter_code
_entity_poly.pdbx_strand_id
1 'polypeptide(L)' 'MVIPRDEKLRITQRVHAKWSAIYDDRDDAEANDAYFKMYEEAMAEAEEKYKDRPANS' A
#
# COMPACT_ATOMS: atom_id res chain seq x y z
N MET A 1 0.50 -13.65 10.16
CA MET A 1 1.00 -13.57 8.77
C MET A 1 1.93 -12.36 8.66
N VAL A 2 3.11 -12.45 8.03
CA VAL A 2 4.08 -11.34 7.98
C VAL A 2 4.41 -10.98 6.52
N ILE A 3 3.81 -9.89 6.03
CA ILE A 3 4.24 -9.28 4.76
C ILE A 3 5.70 -8.82 4.93
N PRO A 4 6.63 -9.20 4.04
CA PRO A 4 8.01 -8.74 4.04
C PRO A 4 8.12 -7.20 4.13
N ARG A 5 9.15 -6.70 4.84
CA ARG A 5 9.36 -5.24 4.97
C ARG A 5 9.62 -4.56 3.62
N ASP A 6 10.36 -5.22 2.75
CA ASP A 6 10.64 -4.79 1.38
C ASP A 6 9.36 -4.71 0.54
N GLU A 7 8.43 -5.65 0.71
CA GLU A 7 7.13 -5.60 0.04
C GLU A 7 6.27 -4.45 0.57
N LYS A 8 6.24 -4.22 1.90
CA LYS A 8 5.56 -3.05 2.47
C LYS A 8 6.10 -1.74 1.89
N LEU A 9 7.43 -1.61 1.78
CA LEU A 9 8.07 -0.43 1.20
C LEU A 9 7.68 -0.23 -0.27
N ARG A 10 7.65 -1.32 -1.06
CA ARG A 10 7.20 -1.28 -2.46
C ARG A 10 5.74 -0.86 -2.59
N ILE A 11 4.87 -1.36 -1.73
CA ILE A 11 3.44 -0.98 -1.69
C ILE A 11 3.31 0.52 -1.43
N THR A 12 3.98 1.04 -0.38
CA THR A 12 3.96 2.47 -0.07
C THR A 12 4.43 3.32 -1.26
N GLN A 13 5.56 2.98 -1.87
CA GLN A 13 6.10 3.74 -3.01
C GLN A 13 5.15 3.71 -4.22
N ARG A 14 4.58 2.54 -4.54
CA ARG A 14 3.64 2.40 -5.67
C ARG A 14 2.34 3.17 -5.43
N VAL A 15 1.79 3.09 -4.22
CA VAL A 15 0.56 3.80 -3.85
C VAL A 15 0.80 5.30 -3.89
N HIS A 16 1.91 5.79 -3.30
CA HIS A 16 2.25 7.21 -3.34
C HIS A 16 2.44 7.72 -4.78
N ALA A 17 3.13 6.97 -5.64
CA ALA A 17 3.29 7.36 -7.05
C ALA A 17 1.96 7.43 -7.81
N LYS A 18 1.05 6.46 -7.58
CA LYS A 18 -0.30 6.47 -8.19
C LYS A 18 -1.15 7.63 -7.67
N TRP A 19 -1.11 7.84 -6.36
CA TRP A 19 -1.85 8.90 -5.70
C TRP A 19 -1.38 10.29 -6.17
N SER A 20 -0.06 10.52 -6.18
CA SER A 20 0.53 11.77 -6.64
C SER A 20 0.26 12.02 -8.13
N ALA A 21 0.17 10.99 -8.97
CA ALA A 21 -0.25 11.18 -10.37
C ALA A 21 -1.71 11.68 -10.54
N ILE A 22 -2.57 11.52 -9.53
CA ILE A 22 -3.99 11.92 -9.56
C ILE A 22 -4.20 13.23 -8.80
N TYR A 23 -3.59 13.36 -7.63
CA TYR A 23 -3.81 14.44 -6.68
C TYR A 23 -2.65 15.45 -6.65
N ASP A 24 -1.53 15.15 -7.30
CA ASP A 24 -0.32 15.98 -7.33
C ASP A 24 0.14 16.34 -5.92
N ASP A 25 0.13 17.63 -5.57
CA ASP A 25 0.48 18.17 -4.25
C ASP A 25 -0.76 18.49 -3.38
N ARG A 26 -1.96 18.02 -3.73
CA ARG A 26 -3.17 18.26 -2.93
C ARG A 26 -3.08 17.55 -1.57
N ASP A 27 -3.22 18.33 -0.50
CA ASP A 27 -3.28 17.83 0.89
C ASP A 27 -4.64 18.14 1.53
N ASP A 28 -5.71 17.76 0.84
CA ASP A 28 -7.08 17.86 1.35
C ASP A 28 -7.61 16.49 1.80
N ALA A 29 -8.78 16.51 2.45
CA ALA A 29 -9.37 15.30 3.02
C ALA A 29 -9.71 14.24 1.96
N GLU A 30 -10.11 14.66 0.75
CA GLU A 30 -10.43 13.73 -0.34
C GLU A 30 -9.16 13.05 -0.86
N ALA A 31 -8.08 13.82 -1.05
CA ALA A 31 -6.79 13.28 -1.45
C ALA A 31 -6.26 12.30 -0.41
N ASN A 32 -6.29 12.65 0.87
CA ASN A 32 -5.83 11.77 1.95
C ASN A 32 -6.66 10.49 2.05
N ASP A 33 -7.99 10.57 1.98
CA ASP A 33 -8.86 9.38 1.99
C ASP A 33 -8.57 8.45 0.81
N ALA A 34 -8.38 9.01 -0.39
CA ALA A 34 -8.02 8.24 -1.57
C ALA A 34 -6.66 7.52 -1.40
N TYR A 35 -5.66 8.18 -0.79
CA TYR A 35 -4.38 7.55 -0.48
C TYR A 35 -4.55 6.33 0.43
N PHE A 36 -5.28 6.49 1.54
CA PHE A 36 -5.49 5.41 2.50
C PHE A 36 -6.25 4.25 1.89
N LYS A 37 -7.31 4.52 1.11
CA LYS A 37 -8.06 3.47 0.43
C LYS A 37 -7.19 2.65 -0.53
N MET A 38 -6.37 3.31 -1.36
CA MET A 38 -5.43 2.63 -2.26
C MET A 38 -4.37 1.83 -1.49
N TYR A 39 -3.93 2.34 -0.34
CA TYR A 39 -2.97 1.67 0.51
C TYR A 39 -3.55 0.41 1.16
N GLU A 40 -4.78 0.49 1.70
CA GLU A 40 -5.49 -0.64 2.30
C GLU A 40 -5.77 -1.74 1.28
N GLU A 41 -6.23 -1.39 0.08
CA GLU A 41 -6.45 -2.36 -1.00
C GLU A 41 -5.14 -3.09 -1.37
N ALA A 42 -4.04 -2.34 -1.53
CA ALA A 42 -2.73 -2.93 -1.86
C ALA A 42 -2.15 -3.78 -0.72
N MET A 43 -2.40 -3.40 0.53
CA MET A 43 -2.04 -4.21 1.69
C MET A 43 -2.86 -5.48 1.77
N ALA A 44 -4.17 -5.45 1.52
CA ALA A 44 -5.02 -6.63 1.50
C ALA A 44 -4.62 -7.62 0.39
N GLU A 45 -4.25 -7.13 -0.80
CA GLU A 45 -3.69 -7.96 -1.87
C GLU A 45 -2.38 -8.65 -1.43
N ALA A 46 -1.51 -7.93 -0.72
CA ALA A 46 -0.29 -8.50 -0.18
C ALA A 46 -0.56 -9.48 0.97
N GLU A 47 -1.57 -9.22 1.80
CA GLU A 47 -2.02 -10.15 2.83
C GLU A 47 -2.54 -11.45 2.19
N GLU A 48 -3.28 -11.38 1.10
CA GLU A 48 -3.72 -12.59 0.42
C GLU A 48 -2.53 -13.34 -0.22
N LYS A 49 -1.59 -12.61 -0.82
CA LYS A 49 -0.40 -13.19 -1.49
C LYS A 49 0.56 -13.90 -0.53
N TYR A 50 0.73 -13.36 0.68
CA TYR A 50 1.71 -13.88 1.65
C TYR A 50 1.08 -14.73 2.76
N LYS A 51 -0.24 -15.01 2.71
CA LYS A 51 -0.98 -15.71 3.77
C LYS A 51 -0.40 -17.06 4.14
N ASP A 52 0.11 -17.78 3.14
CA ASP A 52 0.65 -19.12 3.28
C ASP A 52 2.18 -19.12 3.49
N ARG A 53 2.82 -17.94 3.57
CA ARG A 53 4.26 -17.86 3.78
C ARG A 53 4.60 -18.24 5.23
N PRO A 54 5.53 -19.20 5.45
CA PRO A 54 6.01 -19.48 6.80
C PRO A 54 6.70 -18.23 7.37
N ALA A 55 6.40 -17.90 8.63
CA ALA A 55 6.91 -16.69 9.28
C ALA A 55 8.44 -16.66 9.46
N ASN A 56 9.11 -17.81 9.27
CA ASN A 56 10.55 -17.98 9.40
C ASN A 56 11.14 -18.51 8.09
N SER A 57 11.82 -17.65 7.32
CA SER A 57 12.86 -18.04 6.38
C SER A 57 13.89 -16.92 6.33
#